data_AF-A0A2V7L568-F1
#
_entry.id   AF-A0A2V7L568-F1
#
_cell.length_a   1.000
_cell.length_b   1.000
_cell.length_c   1.000
_cell.angle_alpha   90.00
_cell.angle_beta   90.00
_cell.angle_gamma   90.00
#
_symmetry.space_group_name_H-M   'P 1'
#
loop_
_entity.id
_entity.type
_entity.pdbx_description
1 polymer ?
#
loop_
_entity_poly.entity_id
_entity_poly.type
_entity_poly.pdbx_seq_one_letter_code
_entity_poly.pdbx_strand_id
1 'polypeptide(L)'
;MRRLRSTLDEAVHRYPDDPEAWYLWAEMANDNYTPRATTAKQILAAYQRAIELDSAFAPPYLPAVELSLRVEDTGSARRYVAAERALGPAPYVATSLALLDKLLNPRGASSDDVTRMLDTVSGDALFEALFHLRRWPDSAETGLRLARLLALPRRGYQSQDSSFAGWVVPVFLAYRGHVRQAYQALAGTSVGIRDPVLLSELASVGALPRDSAARLFGRWRQANDPAAATALGWCRVYRALAVSDTSGALAAFSTVPDSLCPDCVLDALRKAQLLARRRRDQEAAELLDREPHNTVPVPLATVFWPLERGRVDERLGKRDEAVVAYRFVADVWRNADPELQPYVTEARAALRRLSGEPRR
;
A
#
# COMPACT_ATOMS: atom_id res chain seq x y z
N MET A 1 7.83 -0.77 -20.48
CA MET A 1 6.55 -0.26 -19.96
C MET A 1 5.69 0.49 -20.98
N ARG A 2 6.13 1.60 -21.60
CA ARG A 2 5.30 2.32 -22.60
C ARG A 2 4.81 1.43 -23.75
N ARG A 3 5.67 0.53 -24.24
CA ARG A 3 5.34 -0.45 -25.28
C ARG A 3 4.26 -1.44 -24.83
N LEU A 4 4.40 -2.02 -23.62
CA LEU A 4 3.41 -2.96 -23.06
C LEU A 4 2.02 -2.30 -22.94
N ARG A 5 1.96 -1.08 -22.40
CA ARG A 5 0.71 -0.32 -22.31
C ARG A 5 0.10 -0.07 -23.68
N SER A 6 0.87 0.44 -24.64
CA SER A 6 0.36 0.69 -26.00
C SER A 6 -0.18 -0.59 -26.64
N THR A 7 0.47 -1.73 -26.40
CA THR A 7 0.01 -3.03 -26.90
C THR A 7 -1.30 -3.45 -26.25
N LEU A 8 -1.45 -3.28 -24.93
CA LEU A 8 -2.68 -3.64 -24.22
C LEU A 8 -3.83 -2.67 -24.51
N ASP A 9 -3.55 -1.37 -24.67
CA ASP A 9 -4.51 -0.36 -25.12
C ASP A 9 -5.05 -0.71 -26.54
N GLU A 10 -4.16 -1.15 -27.45
CA GLU A 10 -4.56 -1.63 -28.79
C GLU A 10 -5.36 -2.96 -28.70
N ALA A 11 -4.97 -3.87 -27.81
CA ALA A 11 -5.65 -5.15 -27.64
C ALA A 11 -7.11 -4.97 -27.20
N VAL A 12 -7.39 -4.17 -26.17
CA VAL A 12 -8.77 -3.89 -25.74
C VAL A 12 -9.58 -3.12 -26.79
N HIS A 13 -8.92 -2.31 -27.63
CA HIS A 13 -9.59 -1.60 -28.72
C HIS A 13 -9.96 -2.54 -29.88
N ARG A 14 -9.06 -3.45 -30.25
CA ARG A 14 -9.23 -4.38 -31.38
C ARG A 14 -10.11 -5.59 -31.02
N TYR A 15 -10.07 -6.00 -29.75
CA TYR A 15 -10.79 -7.16 -29.22
C TYR A 15 -11.62 -6.76 -27.98
N PRO A 16 -12.64 -5.88 -28.14
CA PRO A 16 -13.41 -5.35 -27.01
C PRO A 16 -14.30 -6.39 -26.31
N ASP A 17 -14.51 -7.55 -26.94
CA ASP A 17 -15.31 -8.67 -26.44
C ASP A 17 -14.45 -9.83 -25.94
N ASP A 18 -13.12 -9.68 -25.89
CA ASP A 18 -12.20 -10.68 -25.33
C ASP A 18 -11.98 -10.41 -23.82
N PRO A 19 -12.42 -11.30 -22.92
CA PRO A 19 -12.24 -11.12 -21.48
C PRO A 19 -10.76 -11.10 -21.06
N GLU A 20 -9.89 -11.84 -21.77
CA GLU A 20 -8.46 -11.92 -21.44
C GLU A 20 -7.75 -10.60 -21.76
N ALA A 21 -8.14 -9.92 -22.85
CA ALA A 21 -7.59 -8.61 -23.20
C ALA A 21 -7.86 -7.57 -22.09
N TRP A 22 -9.09 -7.54 -21.55
CA TRP A 22 -9.46 -6.66 -20.44
C TRP A 22 -8.75 -7.02 -19.14
N TYR A 23 -8.63 -8.31 -18.83
CA TYR A 23 -7.89 -8.79 -17.66
C TYR A 23 -6.41 -8.41 -17.72
N LEU A 24 -5.72 -8.68 -18.84
CA LEU A 24 -4.30 -8.36 -18.98
C LEU A 24 -4.03 -6.84 -18.92
N TRP A 25 -4.95 -6.04 -19.45
CA TRP A 25 -4.90 -4.58 -19.28
C TRP A 25 -5.03 -4.18 -17.81
N ALA A 26 -5.99 -4.78 -17.10
CA ALA A 26 -6.22 -4.52 -15.68
C ALA A 26 -5.04 -4.97 -14.82
N GLU A 27 -4.48 -6.17 -15.05
CA GLU A 27 -3.27 -6.67 -14.38
C GLU A 27 -2.09 -5.73 -14.64
N MET A 28 -1.87 -5.33 -15.89
CA MET A 28 -0.83 -4.36 -16.19
C MET A 28 -1.06 -3.05 -15.41
N ALA A 29 -2.29 -2.58 -15.30
CA ALA A 29 -2.59 -1.35 -14.57
C ALA A 29 -2.50 -1.51 -13.04
N ASN A 30 -2.81 -2.70 -12.51
CA ASN A 30 -2.79 -3.03 -11.09
C ASN A 30 -1.36 -3.32 -10.58
N ASP A 31 -0.57 -4.03 -11.38
CA ASP A 31 0.77 -4.50 -11.05
C ASP A 31 1.88 -3.57 -11.52
N ASN A 32 1.63 -2.57 -12.39
CA ASN A 32 2.68 -1.71 -12.97
C ASN A 32 2.54 -0.18 -12.75
N TYR A 33 3.71 0.45 -12.57
CA TYR A 33 3.99 1.86 -12.32
C TYR A 33 3.45 2.66 -13.50
N THR A 34 2.20 3.09 -13.42
CA THR A 34 1.59 3.93 -14.45
C THR A 34 1.21 5.28 -13.86
N PRO A 35 1.48 6.40 -14.57
CA PRO A 35 1.04 7.72 -14.15
C PRO A 35 -0.49 7.83 -14.25
N ARG A 36 -1.13 8.46 -13.25
CA ARG A 36 -2.50 9.02 -13.07
C ARG A 36 -3.67 8.57 -13.92
N ALA A 37 -3.48 8.28 -15.19
CA ALA A 37 -4.54 8.05 -16.15
C ALA A 37 -5.46 6.87 -15.75
N THR A 38 -5.00 5.97 -14.89
CA THR A 38 -5.76 4.79 -14.47
C THR A 38 -5.93 4.74 -12.95
N THR A 39 -7.10 5.15 -12.48
CA THR A 39 -7.55 5.08 -11.08
C THR A 39 -7.91 3.65 -10.68
N ALA A 40 -7.89 3.32 -9.39
CA ALA A 40 -8.37 2.04 -8.87
C ALA A 40 -9.80 1.69 -9.35
N LYS A 41 -10.66 2.70 -9.57
CA LYS A 41 -11.99 2.54 -10.16
C LYS A 41 -11.93 2.11 -11.63
N GLN A 42 -11.04 2.68 -12.43
CA GLN A 42 -10.86 2.27 -13.84
C GLN A 42 -10.26 0.86 -13.95
N ILE A 43 -9.33 0.51 -13.06
CA ILE A 43 -8.78 -0.86 -13.00
C ILE A 43 -9.91 -1.85 -12.63
N LEU A 44 -10.69 -1.52 -11.59
CA LEU A 44 -11.84 -2.33 -11.19
C LEU A 44 -12.86 -2.48 -12.33
N ALA A 45 -13.12 -1.41 -13.08
CA ALA A 45 -14.02 -1.45 -14.24
C ALA A 45 -13.50 -2.37 -15.37
N ALA A 46 -12.19 -2.45 -15.58
CA ALA A 46 -11.61 -3.38 -16.55
C ALA A 46 -11.75 -4.84 -16.10
N TYR A 47 -11.51 -5.14 -14.81
CA TYR A 47 -11.80 -6.49 -14.27
C TYR A 47 -13.30 -6.82 -14.35
N GLN A 48 -14.17 -5.86 -14.04
CA GLN A 48 -15.63 -6.01 -14.18
C GLN A 48 -16.02 -6.35 -15.61
N ARG A 49 -15.43 -5.65 -16.60
CA ARG A 49 -15.69 -5.93 -18.00
C ARG A 49 -15.26 -7.34 -18.40
N ALA A 50 -14.12 -7.83 -17.92
CA ALA A 50 -13.69 -9.21 -18.14
C ALA A 50 -14.70 -10.23 -17.57
N ILE A 51 -15.20 -9.99 -16.34
CA ILE A 51 -16.20 -10.84 -15.67
C ILE A 51 -17.55 -10.80 -16.40
N GLU A 52 -17.97 -9.63 -16.90
CA GLU A 52 -19.21 -9.48 -17.67
C GLU A 52 -19.18 -10.23 -19.01
N LEU A 53 -18.00 -10.28 -19.65
CA LEU A 53 -17.79 -10.98 -20.91
C LEU A 53 -17.78 -12.50 -20.72
N ASP A 54 -17.11 -12.99 -19.66
CA ASP A 54 -17.12 -14.40 -19.30
C ASP A 54 -17.07 -14.57 -17.77
N SER A 55 -18.24 -14.85 -17.19
CA SER A 55 -18.34 -15.07 -15.73
C SER A 55 -17.62 -16.34 -15.23
N ALA A 56 -17.30 -17.28 -16.13
CA ALA A 56 -16.52 -18.48 -15.80
C ALA A 56 -15.01 -18.25 -15.84
N PHE A 57 -14.57 -17.09 -16.35
CA PHE A 57 -13.17 -16.68 -16.35
C PHE A 57 -12.77 -16.18 -14.95
N ALA A 58 -12.13 -17.04 -14.17
CA ALA A 58 -11.78 -16.82 -12.76
C ALA A 58 -10.73 -15.71 -12.45
N PRO A 59 -9.66 -15.50 -13.24
CA PRO A 59 -8.54 -14.62 -12.83
C PRO A 59 -8.91 -13.20 -12.33
N PRO A 60 -9.93 -12.50 -12.87
CA PRO A 60 -10.28 -11.15 -12.44
C PRO A 60 -10.85 -11.01 -11.02
N TYR A 61 -11.44 -12.06 -10.42
CA TYR A 61 -12.24 -11.90 -9.20
C TYR A 61 -11.41 -11.50 -7.98
N LEU A 62 -10.26 -12.14 -7.74
CA LEU A 62 -9.42 -11.88 -6.56
C LEU A 62 -8.83 -10.45 -6.56
N PRO A 63 -8.25 -9.93 -7.67
CA PRO A 63 -7.89 -8.52 -7.77
C PRO A 63 -9.09 -7.58 -7.61
N ALA A 64 -10.26 -7.95 -8.16
CA ALA A 64 -11.48 -7.16 -8.01
C ALA A 64 -11.97 -7.08 -6.55
N VAL A 65 -11.79 -8.13 -5.74
CA VAL A 65 -12.04 -8.08 -4.28
C VAL A 65 -11.18 -7.02 -3.63
N GLU A 66 -9.87 -7.05 -3.86
CA GLU A 66 -8.93 -6.09 -3.27
C GLU A 66 -9.27 -4.65 -3.67
N LEU A 67 -9.48 -4.40 -4.96
CA LEU A 67 -9.79 -3.06 -5.47
C LEU A 67 -11.13 -2.55 -4.96
N SER A 68 -12.13 -3.42 -4.81
CA SER A 68 -13.42 -3.06 -4.21
C SER A 68 -13.25 -2.57 -2.76
N LEU A 69 -12.40 -3.23 -1.97
CA LEU A 69 -12.10 -2.82 -0.60
C LEU A 69 -11.35 -1.48 -0.55
N ARG A 70 -10.46 -1.20 -1.53
CA ARG A 70 -9.76 0.09 -1.66
C ARG A 70 -10.70 1.25 -1.98
N VAL A 71 -11.78 1.01 -2.71
CA VAL A 71 -12.80 2.03 -3.05
C VAL A 71 -14.00 2.02 -2.10
N GLU A 72 -13.85 1.37 -0.94
CA GLU A 72 -14.85 1.28 0.15
C GLU A 72 -16.17 0.58 -0.25
N ASP A 73 -16.14 -0.29 -1.27
CA ASP A 73 -17.29 -1.09 -1.71
C ASP A 73 -17.17 -2.54 -1.21
N THR A 74 -17.45 -2.74 0.08
CA THR A 74 -17.48 -4.08 0.68
C THR A 74 -18.60 -4.96 0.10
N GLY A 75 -19.65 -4.37 -0.46
CA GLY A 75 -20.74 -5.08 -1.12
C GLY A 75 -20.27 -5.78 -2.39
N SER A 76 -19.57 -5.06 -3.27
CA SER A 76 -18.94 -5.64 -4.46
C SER A 76 -17.88 -6.67 -4.09
N ALA A 77 -17.03 -6.39 -3.10
CA ALA A 77 -16.04 -7.35 -2.62
C ALA A 77 -16.68 -8.69 -2.24
N ARG A 78 -17.78 -8.67 -1.48
CA ARG A 78 -18.51 -9.90 -1.10
C ARG A 78 -19.13 -10.63 -2.28
N ARG A 79 -19.64 -9.90 -3.28
CA ARG A 79 -20.18 -10.51 -4.51
C ARG A 79 -19.08 -11.26 -5.28
N TYR A 80 -17.90 -10.66 -5.44
CA TYR A 80 -16.79 -11.31 -6.12
C TYR A 80 -16.25 -12.51 -5.35
N VAL A 81 -16.16 -12.43 -4.01
CA VAL A 81 -15.81 -13.57 -3.16
C VAL A 81 -16.78 -14.74 -3.37
N ALA A 82 -18.09 -14.46 -3.40
CA ALA A 82 -19.11 -15.48 -3.60
C ALA A 82 -19.05 -16.11 -4.99
N ALA A 83 -18.81 -15.29 -6.03
CA ALA A 83 -18.70 -15.74 -7.41
C ALA A 83 -17.47 -16.61 -7.64
N GLU A 84 -16.27 -16.16 -7.21
CA GLU A 84 -15.03 -16.95 -7.29
C GLU A 84 -15.19 -18.31 -6.60
N ARG A 85 -15.82 -18.32 -5.42
CA ARG A 85 -16.06 -19.56 -4.68
C ARG A 85 -16.97 -20.53 -5.43
N ALA A 86 -17.91 -20.03 -6.22
CA ALA A 86 -18.80 -20.86 -7.04
C ALA A 86 -18.07 -21.53 -8.21
N LEU A 87 -16.90 -21.02 -8.63
CA LEU A 87 -16.05 -21.61 -9.67
C LEU A 87 -15.24 -22.82 -9.18
N GLY A 88 -15.28 -23.13 -7.88
CA GLY A 88 -14.58 -24.28 -7.30
C GLY A 88 -13.05 -24.15 -7.31
N PRO A 89 -12.48 -23.10 -6.69
CA PRO A 89 -11.04 -22.87 -6.70
C PRO A 89 -10.30 -23.91 -5.84
N ALA A 90 -8.97 -23.91 -5.90
CA ALA A 90 -8.13 -24.78 -5.08
C ALA A 90 -8.52 -24.73 -3.58
N PRO A 91 -8.40 -25.84 -2.82
CA PRO A 91 -8.96 -25.93 -1.46
C PRO A 91 -8.53 -24.83 -0.49
N TYR A 92 -7.27 -24.37 -0.56
CA TYR A 92 -6.78 -23.29 0.30
C TYR A 92 -7.39 -21.93 -0.09
N VAL A 93 -7.59 -21.67 -1.39
CA VAL A 93 -8.31 -20.48 -1.90
C VAL A 93 -9.79 -20.54 -1.53
N ALA A 94 -10.45 -21.69 -1.67
CA ALA A 94 -11.83 -21.84 -1.23
C ALA A 94 -12.00 -21.55 0.27
N THR A 95 -11.02 -21.98 1.08
CA THR A 95 -10.99 -21.71 2.53
C THR A 95 -10.73 -20.22 2.82
N SER A 96 -9.82 -19.58 2.09
CA SER A 96 -9.55 -18.14 2.24
C SER A 96 -10.78 -17.30 1.86
N LEU A 97 -11.46 -17.62 0.75
CA LEU A 97 -12.71 -16.98 0.33
C LEU A 97 -13.84 -17.14 1.35
N ALA A 98 -13.98 -18.32 1.94
CA ALA A 98 -14.95 -18.55 3.02
C ALA A 98 -14.64 -17.71 4.26
N LEU A 99 -13.35 -17.50 4.58
CA LEU A 99 -12.93 -16.59 5.64
C LEU A 99 -13.23 -15.13 5.28
N LEU A 100 -12.91 -14.71 4.04
CA LEU A 100 -13.18 -13.36 3.55
C LEU A 100 -14.67 -13.01 3.60
N ASP A 101 -15.58 -13.88 3.16
CA ASP A 101 -17.03 -13.60 3.23
C ASP A 101 -17.51 -13.36 4.67
N LYS A 102 -16.98 -14.12 5.64
CA LYS A 102 -17.32 -13.94 7.06
C LYS A 102 -16.73 -12.64 7.63
N LEU A 103 -15.48 -12.31 7.29
CA LEU A 103 -14.79 -11.11 7.77
C LEU A 103 -15.39 -9.82 7.17
N LEU A 104 -15.78 -9.85 5.89
CA LEU A 104 -16.41 -8.72 5.21
C LEU A 104 -17.88 -8.52 5.64
N ASN A 105 -18.47 -9.47 6.36
CA ASN A 105 -19.81 -9.34 6.93
C ASN A 105 -19.78 -8.61 8.28
N PRO A 106 -20.30 -7.37 8.37
CA PRO A 106 -20.21 -6.57 9.60
C PRO A 106 -20.89 -7.21 10.82
N ARG A 107 -21.92 -8.04 10.60
CA ARG A 107 -22.67 -8.71 11.68
C ARG A 107 -22.00 -10.01 12.15
N GLY A 108 -21.04 -10.53 11.39
CA GLY A 108 -20.45 -11.86 11.60
C GLY A 108 -18.94 -11.85 11.89
N ALA A 109 -18.23 -10.75 11.62
CA ALA A 109 -16.77 -10.66 11.71
C ALA A 109 -16.20 -10.98 13.11
N SER A 110 -16.98 -10.79 14.17
CA SER A 110 -16.61 -11.09 15.57
C SER A 110 -17.37 -12.28 16.16
N SER A 111 -18.01 -13.09 15.33
CA SER A 111 -18.76 -14.27 15.80
C SER A 111 -17.84 -15.40 16.27
N ASP A 112 -18.35 -16.25 17.17
CA ASP A 112 -17.66 -17.47 17.62
C ASP A 112 -17.30 -18.42 16.47
N ASP A 113 -18.07 -18.36 15.38
CA ASP A 113 -17.79 -19.12 14.16
C ASP A 113 -16.54 -18.62 13.44
N VAL A 114 -16.34 -17.31 13.34
CA VAL A 114 -15.10 -16.72 12.80
C VAL A 114 -13.92 -17.06 13.71
N THR A 115 -14.09 -16.99 15.03
CA THR A 115 -13.04 -17.36 15.97
C THR A 115 -12.61 -18.82 15.79
N ARG A 116 -13.57 -19.77 15.77
CA ARG A 116 -13.28 -21.19 15.51
C ARG A 116 -12.61 -21.44 14.16
N MET A 117 -13.02 -20.70 13.12
CA MET A 117 -12.40 -20.80 11.81
C MET A 117 -10.96 -20.30 11.84
N LEU A 118 -10.70 -19.15 12.46
CA LEU A 118 -9.35 -18.60 12.61
C LEU A 118 -8.43 -19.52 13.42
N ASP A 119 -8.96 -20.23 14.43
CA ASP A 119 -8.17 -21.18 15.24
C ASP A 119 -7.70 -22.40 14.44
N THR A 120 -8.44 -22.78 13.38
CA THR A 120 -8.22 -24.04 12.64
C THR A 120 -7.74 -23.85 11.20
N VAL A 121 -7.86 -22.65 10.63
CA VAL A 121 -7.45 -22.34 9.25
C VAL A 121 -5.96 -22.62 9.02
N SER A 122 -5.62 -23.20 7.87
CA SER A 122 -4.23 -23.38 7.45
C SER A 122 -3.55 -22.03 7.26
N GLY A 123 -2.24 -21.95 7.43
CA GLY A 123 -1.57 -20.67 7.20
C GLY A 123 -1.53 -20.25 5.73
N ASP A 124 -1.61 -21.18 4.77
CA ASP A 124 -1.74 -20.81 3.34
C ASP A 124 -3.05 -20.06 3.09
N ALA A 125 -4.18 -20.59 3.58
CA ALA A 125 -5.48 -19.93 3.45
C ALA A 125 -5.54 -18.61 4.24
N LEU A 126 -4.83 -18.53 5.38
CA LEU A 126 -4.72 -17.30 6.17
C LEU A 126 -3.85 -16.24 5.46
N PHE A 127 -2.74 -16.65 4.83
CA PHE A 127 -1.88 -15.77 4.04
C PHE A 127 -2.64 -15.23 2.83
N GLU A 128 -3.35 -16.08 2.08
CA GLU A 128 -4.20 -15.65 0.98
C GLU A 128 -5.25 -14.63 1.44
N ALA A 129 -5.96 -14.91 2.54
CA ALA A 129 -6.94 -13.96 3.08
C ALA A 129 -6.29 -12.63 3.50
N LEU A 130 -5.13 -12.67 4.15
CA LEU A 130 -4.37 -11.49 4.54
C LEU A 130 -3.93 -10.68 3.30
N PHE A 131 -3.48 -11.35 2.24
CA PHE A 131 -3.02 -10.73 1.01
C PHE A 131 -4.11 -9.87 0.38
N HIS A 132 -5.36 -10.36 0.31
CA HIS A 132 -6.48 -9.60 -0.22
C HIS A 132 -7.00 -8.50 0.72
N LEU A 133 -6.79 -8.62 2.04
CA LEU A 133 -7.25 -7.63 3.02
C LEU A 133 -6.20 -6.57 3.39
N ARG A 134 -4.95 -6.73 2.97
CA ARG A 134 -3.80 -5.92 3.44
C ARG A 134 -3.93 -4.40 3.30
N ARG A 135 -4.79 -3.90 2.39
CA ARG A 135 -5.03 -2.47 2.14
C ARG A 135 -6.42 -2.01 2.56
N TRP A 136 -7.22 -2.88 3.20
CA TRP A 136 -8.57 -2.55 3.65
C TRP A 136 -8.49 -1.63 4.89
N PRO A 137 -9.02 -0.39 4.85
CA PRO A 137 -8.88 0.57 5.94
C PRO A 137 -9.97 0.39 7.02
N ASP A 138 -10.28 -0.86 7.39
CA ASP A 138 -11.36 -1.16 8.33
C ASP A 138 -11.06 -0.69 9.76
N SER A 139 -12.12 -0.33 10.50
CA SER A 139 -11.97 0.14 11.88
C SER A 139 -11.52 -0.93 12.87
N ALA A 140 -11.73 -2.20 12.54
CA ALA A 140 -11.36 -3.33 13.39
C ALA A 140 -9.91 -3.79 13.17
N GLU A 141 -9.20 -3.17 12.21
CA GLU A 141 -7.82 -3.51 11.84
C GLU A 141 -7.68 -5.00 11.51
N THR A 142 -8.61 -5.51 10.72
CA THR A 142 -8.74 -6.94 10.40
C THR A 142 -7.44 -7.49 9.82
N GLY A 143 -6.78 -6.74 8.93
CA GLY A 143 -5.45 -7.12 8.40
C GLY A 143 -4.40 -7.31 9.50
N LEU A 144 -4.33 -6.43 10.49
CA LEU A 144 -3.39 -6.56 11.62
C LEU A 144 -3.74 -7.76 12.50
N ARG A 145 -5.03 -8.04 12.72
CA ARG A 145 -5.48 -9.25 13.43
C ARG A 145 -4.99 -10.52 12.72
N LEU A 146 -5.17 -10.60 11.40
CA LEU A 146 -4.71 -11.74 10.61
C LEU A 146 -3.18 -11.85 10.56
N ALA A 147 -2.45 -10.74 10.45
CA ALA A 147 -0.98 -10.73 10.50
C ALA A 147 -0.44 -11.31 11.81
N ARG A 148 -1.06 -10.97 12.96
CA ARG A 148 -0.70 -11.56 14.27
C ARG A 148 -0.94 -13.06 14.32
N LEU A 149 -2.06 -13.53 13.77
CA LEU A 149 -2.36 -14.98 13.70
C LEU A 149 -1.38 -15.71 12.77
N LEU A 150 -0.98 -15.08 11.68
CA LEU A 150 -0.05 -15.67 10.71
C LEU A 150 1.39 -15.76 11.25
N ALA A 151 1.77 -14.89 12.19
CA ALA A 151 3.05 -14.98 12.88
C ALA A 151 3.15 -16.16 13.88
N LEU A 152 2.03 -16.83 14.19
CA LEU A 152 2.02 -18.03 15.03
C LEU A 152 2.27 -19.28 14.18
N PRO A 153 2.90 -20.33 14.74
CA PRO A 153 3.06 -21.62 14.05
C PRO A 153 1.70 -22.20 13.61
N ARG A 154 1.58 -22.61 12.34
CA ARG A 154 0.34 -23.17 11.77
C ARG A 154 0.63 -24.35 10.83
N ARG A 155 -0.37 -25.23 10.66
CA ARG A 155 -0.33 -26.34 9.67
C ARG A 155 -0.46 -25.78 8.25
N GLY A 156 0.17 -26.47 7.28
CA GLY A 156 0.11 -26.14 5.85
C GLY A 156 1.04 -24.99 5.43
N TYR A 157 1.23 -23.99 6.29
CA TYR A 157 2.02 -22.80 5.96
C TYR A 157 3.49 -23.12 5.70
N GLN A 158 3.92 -22.94 4.46
CA GLN A 158 5.32 -23.09 4.07
C GLN A 158 6.13 -21.80 4.15
N SER A 159 5.92 -20.89 5.13
CA SER A 159 7.00 -19.94 5.43
C SER A 159 8.08 -20.65 6.24
N GLN A 160 9.04 -21.24 5.53
CA GLN A 160 10.20 -21.92 6.09
C GLN A 160 11.22 -20.97 6.76
N ASP A 161 10.88 -19.71 7.05
CA ASP A 161 11.81 -18.80 7.71
C ASP A 161 11.12 -17.88 8.73
N SER A 162 11.68 -17.90 9.95
CA SER A 162 11.44 -16.96 11.05
C SER A 162 11.48 -15.48 10.65
N SER A 163 12.14 -15.14 9.53
CA SER A 163 12.22 -13.79 8.98
C SER A 163 10.84 -13.22 8.59
N PHE A 164 9.92 -14.00 8.04
CA PHE A 164 8.59 -13.50 7.67
C PHE A 164 7.77 -13.11 8.90
N ALA A 165 7.74 -13.96 9.93
CA ALA A 165 7.01 -13.71 11.17
C ALA A 165 7.59 -12.49 11.92
N GLY A 166 8.91 -12.33 11.93
CA GLY A 166 9.61 -11.17 12.50
C GLY A 166 9.37 -9.86 11.75
N TRP A 167 8.74 -9.89 10.58
CA TRP A 167 8.52 -8.74 9.71
C TRP A 167 7.06 -8.38 9.50
N VAL A 168 6.17 -9.36 9.28
CA VAL A 168 4.77 -9.12 8.90
C VAL A 168 4.00 -8.31 9.95
N VAL A 169 4.18 -8.60 11.24
CA VAL A 169 3.49 -7.88 12.32
C VAL A 169 3.96 -6.43 12.43
N PRO A 170 5.28 -6.13 12.51
CA PRO A 170 5.76 -4.76 12.49
C PRO A 170 5.28 -3.91 11.33
N VAL A 171 5.24 -4.45 10.10
CA VAL A 171 4.81 -3.67 8.93
C VAL A 171 3.33 -3.33 9.01
N PHE A 172 2.47 -4.29 9.40
CA PHE A 172 1.05 -4.00 9.59
C PHE A 172 0.79 -3.04 10.75
N LEU A 173 1.58 -3.11 11.84
CA LEU A 173 1.54 -2.12 12.91
C LEU A 173 1.87 -0.72 12.38
N ALA A 174 2.96 -0.59 11.61
CA ALA A 174 3.36 0.70 11.04
C ALA A 174 2.34 1.24 10.05
N TYR A 175 1.81 0.40 9.15
CA TYR A 175 0.75 0.76 8.21
C TYR A 175 -0.47 1.37 8.92
N ARG A 176 -0.94 0.72 9.99
CA ARG A 176 -2.06 1.16 10.82
C ARG A 176 -1.73 2.33 11.75
N GLY A 177 -0.48 2.78 11.75
CA GLY A 177 -0.01 3.93 12.51
C GLY A 177 0.38 3.64 13.97
N HIS A 178 0.51 2.36 14.34
CA HIS A 178 1.03 1.91 15.64
C HIS A 178 2.56 1.89 15.63
N VAL A 179 3.17 3.02 15.30
CA VAL A 179 4.60 3.15 15.00
C VAL A 179 5.51 2.80 16.18
N ARG A 180 5.04 3.01 17.42
CA ARG A 180 5.80 2.62 18.62
C ARG A 180 5.83 1.12 18.82
N GLN A 181 4.67 0.47 18.67
CA GLN A 181 4.59 -1.00 18.75
C GLN A 181 5.35 -1.65 17.59
N ALA A 182 5.30 -1.06 16.39
CA ALA A 182 6.07 -1.52 15.24
C ALA A 182 7.58 -1.51 15.55
N TYR A 183 8.11 -0.40 16.08
CA TYR A 183 9.52 -0.32 16.47
C TYR A 183 9.87 -1.34 17.57
N GLN A 184 9.05 -1.47 18.61
CA GLN A 184 9.26 -2.45 19.68
C GLN A 184 9.30 -3.89 19.15
N ALA A 185 8.42 -4.23 18.21
CA ALA A 185 8.38 -5.56 17.60
C ALA A 185 9.58 -5.84 16.68
N LEU A 186 10.19 -4.82 16.09
CA LEU A 186 11.43 -4.95 15.32
C LEU A 186 12.66 -5.08 16.21
N ALA A 187 12.67 -4.38 17.35
CA ALA A 187 13.82 -4.29 18.23
C ALA A 187 14.26 -5.69 18.70
N GLY A 188 15.47 -6.11 18.29
CA GLY A 188 16.04 -7.41 18.67
C GLY A 188 15.80 -8.55 17.67
N THR A 189 15.10 -8.30 16.56
CA THR A 189 14.97 -9.28 15.45
C THR A 189 16.07 -9.10 14.41
N SER A 190 16.46 -10.17 13.72
CA SER A 190 17.43 -10.11 12.61
C SER A 190 16.93 -9.25 11.45
N VAL A 191 15.61 -9.24 11.23
CA VAL A 191 14.89 -8.38 10.27
C VAL A 191 14.97 -6.91 10.69
N GLY A 192 14.68 -6.60 11.95
CA GLY A 192 14.70 -5.24 12.49
C GLY A 192 16.08 -4.59 12.57
N ILE A 193 17.16 -5.31 12.28
CA ILE A 193 18.51 -4.75 12.11
C ILE A 193 18.80 -4.45 10.63
N ARG A 194 18.07 -5.09 9.71
CA ARG A 194 18.36 -5.16 8.26
C ARG A 194 17.25 -4.59 7.36
N ASP A 195 16.12 -4.12 7.89
CA ASP A 195 15.06 -3.47 7.09
C ASP A 195 15.32 -1.95 6.99
N PRO A 196 15.99 -1.46 5.91
CA PRO A 196 16.32 -0.06 5.77
C PRO A 196 15.09 0.82 5.50
N VAL A 197 13.99 0.26 5.00
CA VAL A 197 12.81 1.04 4.60
C VAL A 197 12.01 1.39 5.85
N LEU A 198 11.57 0.38 6.60
CA LEU A 198 10.67 0.60 7.73
C LEU A 198 11.35 1.37 8.86
N LEU A 199 12.62 1.11 9.16
CA LEU A 199 13.34 1.84 10.20
C LEU A 199 13.60 3.31 9.82
N SER A 200 13.86 3.57 8.54
CA SER A 200 13.98 4.95 8.02
C SER A 200 12.67 5.71 8.16
N GLU A 201 11.55 5.07 7.84
CA GLU A 201 10.23 5.70 8.01
C GLU A 201 9.88 5.96 9.47
N LEU A 202 10.10 4.98 10.36
CA LEU A 202 9.87 5.12 11.80
C LEU A 202 10.74 6.25 12.38
N ALA A 203 11.98 6.40 11.92
CA ALA A 203 12.82 7.54 12.27
C ALA A 203 12.26 8.87 11.74
N SER A 204 11.73 8.88 10.51
CA SER A 204 11.19 10.10 9.87
C SER A 204 9.97 10.69 10.60
N VAL A 205 9.19 9.83 11.26
CA VAL A 205 8.02 10.23 12.07
C VAL A 205 8.33 10.37 13.56
N GLY A 206 9.58 10.17 13.96
CA GLY A 206 10.02 10.33 15.35
C GLY A 206 9.68 9.15 16.28
N ALA A 207 9.26 8.01 15.75
CA ALA A 207 9.01 6.80 16.53
C ALA A 207 10.31 6.14 17.05
N LEU A 208 11.44 6.41 16.38
CA LEU A 208 12.77 5.99 16.79
C LEU A 208 13.50 7.15 17.53
N PRO A 209 14.01 6.95 18.76
CA PRO A 209 14.83 7.96 19.42
C PRO A 209 16.03 8.38 18.57
N ARG A 210 16.37 9.68 18.55
CA ARG A 210 17.42 10.24 17.69
C ARG A 210 18.77 9.53 17.86
N ASP A 211 19.16 9.20 19.08
CA ASP A 211 20.42 8.52 19.35
C ASP A 211 20.44 7.09 18.81
N SER A 212 19.29 6.40 18.87
CA SER A 212 19.14 5.05 18.29
C SER A 212 19.19 5.10 16.77
N ALA A 213 18.55 6.09 16.15
CA ALA A 213 18.62 6.33 14.70
C ALA A 213 20.07 6.61 14.27
N ALA A 214 20.77 7.51 14.96
CA ALA A 214 22.15 7.87 14.65
C ALA A 214 23.10 6.67 14.74
N ARG A 215 22.96 5.83 15.77
CA ARG A 215 23.74 4.59 15.91
C ARG A 215 23.44 3.58 14.80
N LEU A 216 22.15 3.37 14.49
CA LEU A 216 21.73 2.43 13.44
C LEU A 216 22.28 2.84 12.06
N PHE A 217 22.04 4.09 11.66
CA PHE A 217 22.53 4.62 10.39
C PHE A 217 24.06 4.69 10.33
N GLY A 218 24.71 4.97 11.47
CA GLY A 218 26.16 4.91 11.60
C GLY A 218 26.73 3.52 11.28
N ARG A 219 26.09 2.45 11.78
CA ARG A 219 26.49 1.06 11.50
C ARG A 219 26.29 0.70 10.04
N TRP A 220 25.14 1.02 9.44
CA TRP A 220 24.89 0.74 8.02
C TRP A 220 25.91 1.41 7.10
N ARG A 221 26.28 2.67 7.42
CA ARG A 221 27.34 3.39 6.71
C ARG A 221 28.71 2.72 6.84
N GLN A 222 29.02 2.11 7.98
CA GLN A 222 30.30 1.42 8.22
C GLN A 222 30.35 0.02 7.61
N ALA A 223 29.20 -0.67 7.56
CA ALA A 223 29.12 -2.06 7.11
C ALA A 223 29.24 -2.24 5.58
N ASN A 224 29.19 -1.15 4.79
CA ASN A 224 29.12 -1.19 3.33
C ASN A 224 28.05 -2.19 2.83
N ASP A 225 26.95 -2.30 3.58
CA ASP A 225 25.86 -3.23 3.32
C ASP A 225 25.24 -2.89 1.97
N PRO A 226 25.11 -3.82 1.00
CA PRO A 226 24.51 -3.55 -0.30
C PRO A 226 23.12 -2.89 -0.22
N ALA A 227 22.30 -3.23 0.79
CA ALA A 227 20.99 -2.60 1.02
C ALA A 227 21.13 -1.15 1.54
N ALA A 228 22.21 -0.86 2.28
CA ALA A 228 22.60 0.50 2.63
C ALA A 228 23.33 1.21 1.47
N ALA A 229 24.00 0.50 0.55
CA ALA A 229 24.70 1.05 -0.59
C ALA A 229 23.72 1.58 -1.65
N THR A 230 22.57 0.92 -1.82
CA THR A 230 21.42 1.51 -2.51
C THR A 230 20.97 2.78 -1.82
N ALA A 231 21.13 2.94 -0.50
CA ALA A 231 20.94 4.18 0.28
C ALA A 231 22.17 5.13 0.30
N LEU A 232 23.35 4.75 -0.21
CA LEU A 232 24.58 5.57 -0.22
C LEU A 232 24.77 6.39 -1.53
N GLY A 233 24.13 5.99 -2.65
CA GLY A 233 23.92 6.90 -3.79
C GLY A 233 23.15 8.17 -3.38
N TRP A 234 22.41 8.08 -2.28
CA TRP A 234 21.62 9.14 -1.66
C TRP A 234 22.40 9.99 -0.65
N CYS A 235 23.69 9.75 -0.40
CA CYS A 235 24.46 10.56 0.54
C CYS A 235 24.43 12.05 0.18
N ARG A 236 24.37 12.41 -1.11
CA ARG A 236 24.19 13.82 -1.53
C ARG A 236 22.79 14.35 -1.23
N VAL A 237 21.75 13.55 -1.48
CA VAL A 237 20.35 13.88 -1.18
C VAL A 237 20.15 14.06 0.32
N TYR A 238 20.52 13.07 1.13
CA TYR A 238 20.35 13.11 2.57
C TYR A 238 21.25 14.14 3.25
N ARG A 239 22.46 14.40 2.73
CA ARG A 239 23.29 15.52 3.20
C ARG A 239 22.64 16.87 2.90
N ALA A 240 22.14 17.07 1.68
CA ALA A 240 21.45 18.32 1.30
C ALA A 240 20.17 18.52 2.12
N LEU A 241 19.39 17.45 2.35
CA LEU A 241 18.24 17.46 3.24
C LEU A 241 18.63 17.78 4.69
N ALA A 242 19.74 17.23 5.20
CA ALA A 242 20.21 17.47 6.57
C ALA A 242 20.65 18.92 6.82
N VAL A 243 21.13 19.63 5.79
CA VAL A 243 21.47 21.06 5.87
C VAL A 243 20.37 21.98 5.32
N SER A 244 19.16 21.45 5.08
CA SER A 244 18.01 22.18 4.52
C SER A 244 18.23 22.79 3.12
N ASP A 245 19.22 22.30 2.36
CA ASP A 245 19.44 22.68 0.96
C ASP A 245 18.47 21.90 0.04
N THR A 246 17.29 22.49 -0.17
CA THR A 246 16.24 21.90 -1.01
C THR A 246 16.60 21.87 -2.50
N SER A 247 17.40 22.83 -2.98
CA SER A 247 17.82 22.90 -4.39
C SER A 247 18.90 21.86 -4.69
N GLY A 248 19.91 21.74 -3.83
CA GLY A 248 20.94 20.70 -3.93
C GLY A 248 20.37 19.29 -3.76
N ALA A 249 19.35 19.11 -2.92
CA ALA A 249 18.63 17.84 -2.82
C ALA A 249 17.94 17.47 -4.15
N LEU A 250 17.16 18.39 -4.74
CA LEU A 250 16.48 18.16 -6.03
C LEU A 250 17.46 17.89 -7.19
N ALA A 251 18.59 18.60 -7.22
CA ALA A 251 19.66 18.34 -8.19
C ALA A 251 20.23 16.93 -8.01
N ALA A 252 20.49 16.51 -6.76
CA ALA A 252 20.99 15.17 -6.47
C ALA A 252 19.97 14.07 -6.84
N PHE A 253 18.67 14.27 -6.59
CA PHE A 253 17.61 13.35 -7.04
C PHE A 253 17.59 13.13 -8.55
N SER A 254 18.04 14.10 -9.34
CA SER A 254 18.05 14.01 -10.81
C SER A 254 19.27 13.25 -11.36
N THR A 255 20.24 12.95 -10.50
CA THR A 255 21.46 12.20 -10.85
C THR A 255 21.38 10.71 -10.55
N VAL A 256 20.32 10.27 -9.86
CA VAL A 256 20.05 8.85 -9.58
C VAL A 256 19.25 8.30 -10.77
N PRO A 257 19.76 7.31 -11.53
CA PRO A 257 19.02 6.73 -12.65
C PRO A 257 17.72 6.06 -12.16
N ASP A 258 16.59 6.41 -12.79
CA ASP A 258 15.28 5.77 -12.54
C ASP A 258 15.34 4.24 -12.71
N SER A 259 16.26 3.73 -13.54
CA SER A 259 16.47 2.29 -13.80
C SER A 259 17.14 1.53 -12.65
N LEU A 260 17.81 2.23 -11.74
CA LEU A 260 18.49 1.60 -10.60
C LEU A 260 17.60 1.50 -9.36
N CYS A 261 16.37 2.04 -9.38
CA CYS A 261 15.46 1.89 -8.24
C CYS A 261 13.95 2.04 -8.59
N PRO A 262 13.32 0.97 -9.12
CA PRO A 262 11.87 0.90 -9.31
C PRO A 262 11.06 1.01 -8.00
N ASP A 263 11.67 0.61 -6.87
CA ASP A 263 11.02 0.48 -5.55
C ASP A 263 11.43 1.57 -4.52
N CYS A 264 12.07 2.66 -4.97
CA CYS A 264 12.48 3.77 -4.10
C CYS A 264 11.30 4.71 -3.76
N VAL A 265 10.26 4.15 -3.13
CA VAL A 265 9.03 4.87 -2.77
C VAL A 265 9.29 6.05 -1.86
N LEU A 266 10.19 5.88 -0.89
CA LEU A 266 10.57 6.93 0.07
C LEU A 266 11.20 8.13 -0.62
N ASP A 267 12.03 7.87 -1.60
CA ASP A 267 12.77 8.89 -2.29
C ASP A 267 11.90 9.64 -3.31
N ALA A 268 11.05 8.90 -4.04
CA ALA A 268 10.05 9.50 -4.91
C ALA A 268 9.08 10.39 -4.12
N LEU A 269 8.61 9.91 -2.96
CA LEU A 269 7.77 10.70 -2.05
C LEU A 269 8.52 11.96 -1.57
N ARG A 270 9.80 11.83 -1.19
CA ARG A 270 10.59 12.97 -0.71
C ARG A 270 10.84 14.00 -1.81
N LYS A 271 11.11 13.56 -3.04
CA LYS A 271 11.23 14.42 -4.22
C LYS A 271 9.91 15.16 -4.49
N ALA A 272 8.78 14.48 -4.42
CA ALA A 272 7.45 15.09 -4.58
C ALA A 272 7.21 16.19 -3.53
N GLN A 273 7.49 15.90 -2.26
CA GLN A 273 7.38 16.87 -1.16
C GLN A 273 8.26 18.12 -1.39
N LEU A 274 9.48 17.94 -1.91
CA LEU A 274 10.38 19.06 -2.21
C LEU A 274 9.86 19.91 -3.39
N LEU A 275 9.35 19.26 -4.45
CA LEU A 275 8.72 19.96 -5.58
C LEU A 275 7.50 20.77 -5.12
N ALA A 276 6.62 20.15 -4.34
CA ALA A 276 5.45 20.79 -3.72
C ALA A 276 5.83 22.00 -2.85
N ARG A 277 6.86 21.88 -1.99
CA ARG A 277 7.38 23.00 -1.18
C ARG A 277 7.88 24.17 -2.01
N ARG A 278 8.35 23.91 -3.23
CA ARG A 278 8.82 24.93 -4.19
C ARG A 278 7.70 25.42 -5.12
N ARG A 279 6.43 25.07 -4.85
CA ARG A 279 5.25 25.40 -5.69
C ARG A 279 5.34 24.84 -7.11
N ARG A 280 6.16 23.82 -7.32
CA ARG A 280 6.21 23.03 -8.57
C ARG A 280 5.16 21.93 -8.51
N ASP A 281 3.91 22.32 -8.27
CA ASP A 281 2.80 21.42 -7.93
C ASP A 281 2.46 20.47 -9.10
N GLN A 282 2.59 20.93 -10.35
CA GLN A 282 2.36 20.09 -11.52
C GLN A 282 3.39 18.95 -11.63
N GLU A 283 4.68 19.25 -11.43
CA GLU A 283 5.74 18.24 -11.46
C GLU A 283 5.66 17.29 -10.26
N ALA A 284 5.23 17.80 -9.09
CA ALA A 284 4.94 16.97 -7.93
C ALA A 284 3.77 16.01 -8.23
N ALA A 285 2.71 16.50 -8.88
CA ALA A 285 1.58 15.67 -9.30
C ALA A 285 2.04 14.57 -10.25
N GLU A 286 2.78 14.89 -11.31
CA GLU A 286 3.28 13.89 -12.27
C GLU A 286 4.11 12.77 -11.63
N LEU A 287 4.84 13.07 -10.55
CA LEU A 287 5.56 12.08 -9.78
C LEU A 287 4.63 11.27 -8.87
N LEU A 288 3.75 11.94 -8.12
CA LEU A 288 2.76 11.34 -7.22
C LEU A 288 1.68 10.56 -7.94
N ASP A 289 1.53 10.79 -9.24
CA ASP A 289 0.60 10.13 -10.14
C ASP A 289 0.98 8.66 -10.36
N ARG A 290 2.22 8.26 -10.07
CA ARG A 290 2.68 6.87 -10.18
C ARG A 290 2.41 6.16 -8.85
N GLU A 291 1.44 5.24 -8.80
CA GLU A 291 1.24 4.50 -7.55
C GLU A 291 2.49 3.63 -7.26
N PRO A 292 3.09 3.71 -6.06
CA PRO A 292 4.30 2.97 -5.78
C PRO A 292 4.09 1.46 -5.90
N HIS A 293 5.07 0.76 -6.47
CA HIS A 293 5.11 -0.71 -6.41
C HIS A 293 5.31 -1.18 -4.98
N ASN A 294 4.19 -1.38 -4.29
CA ASN A 294 4.20 -1.98 -2.98
C ASN A 294 3.59 -3.38 -3.11
N THR A 295 4.37 -4.31 -3.67
CA THR A 295 4.20 -5.71 -3.30
C THR A 295 4.35 -5.79 -1.78
N VAL A 296 3.38 -6.44 -1.17
CA VAL A 296 3.13 -6.55 0.27
C VAL A 296 4.41 -6.80 1.06
N PRO A 297 4.42 -6.42 2.34
CA PRO A 297 3.62 -5.43 3.06
C PRO A 297 4.09 -3.97 3.00
N VAL A 298 3.16 -3.13 3.48
CA VAL A 298 2.85 -1.77 3.05
C VAL A 298 3.33 -0.76 4.11
N PRO A 299 4.47 -0.11 3.93
CA PRO A 299 5.07 0.75 4.95
C PRO A 299 4.36 2.12 5.03
N LEU A 300 4.73 3.00 5.97
CA LEU A 300 4.09 4.30 6.23
C LEU A 300 3.97 5.17 4.96
N ALA A 301 4.92 5.03 4.03
CA ALA A 301 4.90 5.71 2.74
C ALA A 301 3.60 5.47 1.95
N THR A 302 2.92 4.34 2.14
CA THR A 302 1.64 4.07 1.46
C THR A 302 0.51 4.96 1.93
N VAL A 303 0.62 5.56 3.11
CA VAL A 303 -0.33 6.54 3.62
C VAL A 303 0.19 7.97 3.41
N PHE A 304 1.51 8.17 3.53
CA PHE A 304 2.10 9.48 3.20
C PHE A 304 2.01 9.85 1.71
N TRP A 305 2.01 8.87 0.82
CA TRP A 305 1.83 9.08 -0.62
C TRP A 305 0.47 9.69 -0.96
N PRO A 306 -0.68 9.10 -0.59
CA PRO A 306 -1.97 9.74 -0.77
C PRO A 306 -2.10 11.04 0.02
N LEU A 307 -1.48 11.18 1.20
CA LEU A 307 -1.48 12.47 1.90
C LEU A 307 -0.83 13.58 1.06
N GLU A 308 0.36 13.34 0.51
CA GLU A 308 1.04 14.32 -0.33
C GLU A 308 0.29 14.55 -1.65
N ARG A 309 -0.29 13.49 -2.23
CA ARG A 309 -1.17 13.59 -3.39
C ARG A 309 -2.37 14.51 -3.10
N GLY A 310 -3.05 14.32 -1.98
CA GLY A 310 -4.18 15.16 -1.56
C GLY A 310 -3.80 16.64 -1.42
N ARG A 311 -2.63 16.93 -0.84
CA ARG A 311 -2.09 18.30 -0.72
C ARG A 311 -1.86 18.95 -2.09
N VAL A 312 -1.25 18.23 -3.01
CA VAL A 312 -0.94 18.72 -4.36
C VAL A 312 -2.22 18.88 -5.17
N ASP A 313 -3.11 17.89 -5.14
CA ASP A 313 -4.38 17.90 -5.86
C ASP A 313 -5.30 19.03 -5.37
N GLU A 314 -5.36 19.30 -4.06
CA GLU A 314 -6.08 20.45 -3.50
C GLU A 314 -5.56 21.77 -4.07
N ARG A 315 -4.23 21.95 -4.19
CA ARG A 315 -3.63 23.16 -4.78
C ARG A 315 -3.84 23.28 -6.29
N LEU A 316 -3.96 22.15 -6.98
CA LEU A 316 -4.26 22.10 -8.41
C LEU A 316 -5.78 22.16 -8.71
N GLY A 317 -6.63 22.31 -7.69
CA GLY A 317 -8.08 22.38 -7.86
C GLY A 317 -8.77 21.03 -8.14
N LYS A 318 -8.05 19.91 -8.03
CA LYS A 318 -8.55 18.54 -8.24
C LYS A 318 -9.24 18.03 -6.98
N ARG A 319 -10.40 18.62 -6.70
CA ARG A 319 -11.11 18.51 -5.42
C ARG A 319 -11.53 17.08 -5.09
N ASP A 320 -12.14 16.37 -6.05
CA ASP A 320 -12.67 15.04 -5.81
C ASP A 320 -11.55 14.03 -5.53
N GLU A 321 -10.42 14.16 -6.23
CA GLU A 321 -9.22 13.36 -6.01
C GLU A 321 -8.58 13.66 -4.65
N ALA A 322 -8.52 14.94 -4.26
CA ALA A 322 -8.03 15.34 -2.95
C ALA A 322 -8.90 14.76 -1.82
N VAL A 323 -10.23 14.77 -1.97
CA VAL A 323 -11.16 14.17 -1.00
C VAL A 323 -10.92 12.68 -0.83
N VAL A 324 -10.77 11.94 -1.93
CA VAL A 324 -10.46 10.50 -1.88
C VAL A 324 -9.15 10.24 -1.13
N ALA A 325 -8.12 11.02 -1.44
CA ALA A 325 -6.80 10.85 -0.84
C ALA A 325 -6.79 11.16 0.67
N TYR A 326 -7.43 12.25 1.10
CA TYR A 326 -7.51 12.58 2.54
C TYR A 326 -8.42 11.63 3.32
N ARG A 327 -9.49 11.11 2.72
CA ARG A 327 -10.37 10.11 3.36
C ARG A 327 -9.58 8.84 3.68
N PHE A 328 -8.84 8.33 2.70
CA PHE A 328 -7.97 7.17 2.89
C PHE A 328 -7.01 7.34 4.08
N VAL A 329 -6.34 8.50 4.18
CA VAL A 329 -5.44 8.79 5.32
C VAL A 329 -6.19 8.77 6.66
N ALA A 330 -7.35 9.43 6.72
CA ALA A 330 -8.15 9.52 7.94
C ALA A 330 -8.68 8.16 8.42
N ASP A 331 -8.98 7.25 7.49
CA ASP A 331 -9.51 5.91 7.79
C ASP A 331 -8.41 4.91 8.14
N VAL A 332 -7.27 4.94 7.45
CA VAL A 332 -6.13 4.08 7.76
C VAL A 332 -5.52 4.45 9.12
N TRP A 333 -5.35 5.74 9.40
CA TRP A 333 -4.77 6.22 10.66
C TRP A 333 -5.80 6.65 11.69
N ARG A 334 -7.01 6.06 11.63
CA ARG A 334 -8.10 6.34 12.58
C ARG A 334 -7.66 6.20 14.04
N ASN A 335 -6.80 5.20 14.32
CA ASN A 335 -6.31 4.83 15.65
C ASN A 335 -4.79 5.05 15.80
N ALA A 336 -4.18 5.90 14.96
CA ALA A 336 -2.73 6.04 14.93
C ALA A 336 -2.15 6.67 16.20
N ASP A 337 -0.89 6.35 16.47
CA ASP A 337 -0.11 6.94 17.56
C ASP A 337 -0.02 8.49 17.45
N PRO A 338 0.23 9.22 18.57
CA PRO A 338 0.37 10.68 18.63
C PRO A 338 1.33 11.28 17.59
N GLU A 339 2.41 10.56 17.27
CA GLU A 339 3.42 10.91 16.27
C GLU A 339 2.80 11.16 14.88
N LEU A 340 1.66 10.53 14.58
CA LEU A 340 0.95 10.64 13.31
C LEU A 340 -0.32 11.52 13.37
N GLN A 341 -0.77 11.90 14.57
CA GLN A 341 -1.99 12.70 14.76
C GLN A 341 -1.98 14.07 14.05
N PRO A 342 -0.84 14.77 13.86
CA PRO A 342 -0.81 15.99 13.05
C PRO A 342 -1.32 15.75 11.61
N TYR A 343 -0.94 14.64 10.98
CA TYR A 343 -1.35 14.30 9.62
C TYR A 343 -2.82 13.87 9.54
N VAL A 344 -3.31 13.15 10.56
CA VAL A 344 -4.74 12.79 10.67
C VAL A 344 -5.60 14.05 10.84
N THR A 345 -5.16 14.97 11.68
CA THR A 345 -5.85 16.25 11.92
C THR A 345 -5.90 17.08 10.66
N GLU A 346 -4.78 17.16 9.92
CA GLU A 346 -4.70 17.80 8.61
C GLU A 346 -5.71 17.20 7.62
N ALA A 347 -5.70 15.88 7.43
CA ALA A 347 -6.58 15.19 6.50
C ALA A 347 -8.06 15.43 6.84
N ARG A 348 -8.44 15.33 8.12
CA ARG A 348 -9.80 15.63 8.59
C ARG A 348 -10.19 17.10 8.37
N ALA A 349 -9.26 18.03 8.58
CA ALA A 349 -9.50 19.44 8.31
C ALA A 349 -9.70 19.71 6.81
N ALA A 350 -8.89 19.09 5.95
CA ALA A 350 -9.04 19.18 4.50
C ALA A 350 -10.40 18.61 4.05
N LEU A 351 -10.81 17.44 4.55
CA LEU A 351 -12.13 16.88 4.25
C LEU A 351 -13.27 17.83 4.62
N ARG A 352 -13.20 18.53 5.76
CA ARG A 352 -14.21 19.53 6.15
C ARG A 352 -14.23 20.72 5.18
N ARG A 353 -13.08 21.25 4.78
CA ARG A 353 -12.99 22.34 3.79
C ARG A 353 -13.54 21.89 2.44
N LEU A 354 -13.09 20.72 1.96
CA LEU A 354 -13.44 20.18 0.65
C LEU A 354 -14.87 19.61 0.56
N SER A 355 -15.55 19.45 1.70
CA SER A 355 -16.99 19.10 1.72
C SER A 355 -17.89 20.34 1.87
N GLY A 356 -17.34 21.46 2.36
CA GLY A 356 -18.10 22.67 2.69
C GLY A 356 -18.15 23.75 1.60
N GLU A 357 -17.23 23.77 0.62
CA GLU A 357 -17.34 24.74 -0.49
C GLU A 357 -18.39 24.28 -1.52
N PRO A 358 -19.25 25.20 -2.02
CA PRO A 358 -20.19 24.91 -3.10
C PRO A 358 -19.46 24.39 -4.34
N ARG A 359 -20.01 23.34 -4.98
CA ARG A 359 -19.58 22.94 -6.33
C ARG A 359 -19.85 24.11 -7.27
N ARG A 360 -18.78 24.74 -7.78
CA ARG A 360 -18.87 25.80 -8.78
C ARG A 360 -19.06 25.22 -10.17
#